data_AF-A0A5J4QPK2-F1
#
_entry.id   AF-A0A5J4QPK2-F1
#
_cell.length_a   1.000
_cell.length_b   1.000
_cell.length_c   1.000
_cell.angle_alpha   90.00
_cell.angle_beta   90.00
_cell.angle_gamma   90.00
#
_symmetry.space_group_name_H-M   'P 1'
#
loop_
_entity.id
_entity.type
_entity.pdbx_description
1 polymer ?
#
loop_
_entity_poly.entity_id
_entity_poly.type
_entity_poly.pdbx_seq_one_letter_code
_entity_poly.pdbx_strand_id
1 'polypeptide(L)' 'QKGERIIYIQSAYLLPDEQTIRREYAALEAIPDNYEKMVVSLDDITFPSNNGIQHLQAWKLPERL' A
#
# COMPACT_ATOMS: atom_id res chain seq x y z
N GLN A 1 -13.48 -8.41 -23.09
CA GLN A 1 -13.51 -7.34 -22.07
C GLN A 1 -12.34 -7.58 -21.12
N LYS A 2 -11.35 -6.67 -21.05
CA LYS A 2 -10.39 -6.70 -19.94
C LYS A 2 -11.21 -6.33 -18.69
N GLY A 3 -11.29 -7.22 -17.71
CA GLY A 3 -12.03 -6.95 -16.48
C GLY A 3 -11.54 -5.67 -15.81
N GLU A 4 -12.44 -4.97 -15.13
CA GLU A 4 -12.09 -3.81 -14.31
C GLU A 4 -11.12 -4.26 -13.20
N ARG A 5 -9.94 -3.63 -13.12
CA ARG A 5 -8.96 -3.85 -12.04
C ARG A 5 -9.23 -2.83 -10.96
N ILE A 6 -9.56 -3.31 -9.75
CA ILE A 6 -9.70 -2.47 -8.56
C ILE A 6 -8.43 -2.59 -7.74
N ILE A 7 -7.88 -1.44 -7.33
CA ILE A 7 -6.69 -1.34 -6.48
C ILE A 7 -6.98 -0.30 -5.41
N TYR A 8 -6.73 -0.63 -4.15
CA TYR A 8 -6.76 0.33 -3.04
C TYR A 8 -5.35 0.81 -2.75
N ILE A 9 -5.21 2.13 -2.65
CA ILE A 9 -3.93 2.79 -2.38
C ILE A 9 -4.08 3.69 -1.17
N GLN A 10 -3.28 3.44 -0.14
CA GLN A 10 -3.05 4.37 0.96
C GLN A 10 -1.75 5.12 0.67
N SER A 11 -1.74 6.44 0.80
CA SER A 11 -0.52 7.26 0.63
C SER A 11 0.00 7.75 1.98
N ALA A 12 1.32 7.74 2.16
CA ALA A 12 2.00 8.31 3.33
C ALA A 12 3.26 9.08 2.90
N TYR A 13 3.70 10.06 3.71
CA TYR A 13 5.00 10.71 3.48
C TYR A 13 6.15 9.76 3.83
N LEU A 14 6.21 9.29 5.08
CA LEU A 14 7.20 8.35 5.60
C LEU A 14 6.55 7.35 6.56
N LEU A 15 7.20 6.22 6.78
CA LEU A 15 6.82 5.18 7.75
C LEU A 15 7.90 5.03 8.83
N PRO A 16 8.12 6.05 9.68
CA PRO A 16 9.29 6.13 10.56
C PRO A 16 9.25 5.16 11.75
N ASP A 17 8.07 4.69 12.15
CA ASP A 17 7.87 3.84 13.32
C ASP A 17 6.70 2.87 13.14
N GLU A 18 6.64 1.86 14.01
CA GLU A 18 5.59 0.84 13.99
C GLU A 18 4.19 1.43 14.17
N GLN A 19 4.04 2.52 14.93
CA GLN A 19 2.74 3.13 15.15
C GLN A 19 2.19 3.73 13.85
N THR A 20 3.05 4.39 13.09
CA THR A 20 2.74 4.97 11.79
C THR A 20 2.46 3.86 10.78
N ILE A 21 3.28 2.81 10.74
CA ILE A 21 3.03 1.63 9.89
C ILE A 21 1.64 1.04 10.20
N ARG A 22 1.33 0.73 11.45
CA ARG A 22 0.01 0.17 11.82
C ARG A 22 -1.14 1.09 11.40
N ARG A 23 -1.01 2.41 11.59
CA ARG A 23 -2.03 3.38 11.22
C ARG A 23 -2.29 3.41 9.71
N GLU A 24 -1.25 3.37 8.88
CA GLU A 24 -1.40 3.42 7.42
C GLU A 24 -1.93 2.09 6.85
N TYR A 25 -1.60 0.95 7.45
CA TYR A 25 -2.11 -0.34 6.98
C TYR A 25 -3.56 -0.63 7.44
N ALA A 26 -3.96 -0.16 8.62
CA ALA A 26 -5.26 -0.48 9.22
C ALA A 26 -6.47 -0.15 8.33
N ALA A 27 -6.41 0.94 7.57
CA ALA A 27 -7.50 1.34 6.67
C ALA A 27 -7.71 0.31 5.55
N LEU A 28 -6.63 -0.26 5.02
CA LEU A 28 -6.67 -1.27 3.96
C LEU A 28 -7.04 -2.65 4.51
N GLU A 29 -6.57 -3.00 5.72
CA GLU A 29 -6.93 -4.24 6.41
C GLU A 29 -8.42 -4.32 6.75
N ALA A 30 -9.07 -3.18 7.00
CA ALA A 30 -10.48 -3.11 7.33
C ALA A 30 -11.42 -3.40 6.13
N ILE A 31 -10.90 -3.46 4.89
CA ILE A 31 -11.69 -3.71 3.69
C ILE A 31 -11.84 -5.24 3.49
N PRO A 32 -13.07 -5.80 3.62
CA PRO A 32 -13.29 -7.23 3.63
C PRO A 32 -13.38 -7.84 2.23
N ASP A 33 -12.39 -7.58 1.39
CA ASP A 33 -12.24 -8.16 0.04
C ASP A 33 -10.78 -8.55 -0.25
N ASN A 34 -10.57 -9.17 -1.41
CA ASN A 34 -9.26 -9.65 -1.86
C ASN A 34 -8.70 -8.84 -3.05
N TYR A 35 -9.18 -7.62 -3.29
CA TYR A 35 -8.56 -6.75 -4.29
C TYR A 35 -7.15 -6.35 -3.85
N GLU A 36 -6.33 -5.96 -4.84
CA GLU A 36 -4.97 -5.51 -4.61
C GLU A 36 -4.94 -4.27 -3.71
N LYS A 37 -4.06 -4.30 -2.70
CA LYS A 37 -3.93 -3.25 -1.69
C LYS A 37 -2.47 -2.88 -1.55
N MET A 38 -2.18 -1.59 -1.51
CA MET A 38 -0.81 -1.10 -1.29
C MET A 38 -0.75 0.17 -0.47
N VAL A 39 0.27 0.26 0.36
CA VAL A 39 0.73 1.52 0.96
C VAL A 39 1.83 2.08 0.07
N VAL A 40 1.66 3.32 -0.36
CA VAL A 40 2.61 4.05 -1.19
C VAL A 40 3.24 5.17 -0.38
N SER A 41 4.56 5.22 -0.26
CA SER A 41 5.24 6.28 0.48
C SER A 41 6.48 6.87 -0.19
N LEU A 42 7.01 7.96 0.37
CA LEU A 42 8.28 8.56 -0.06
C LEU A 42 9.48 7.98 0.70
N ASP A 43 9.35 6.82 1.33
CA ASP A 43 10.48 6.15 1.99
C ASP A 43 11.50 5.66 0.94
N ASP A 44 12.79 5.84 1.23
CA ASP A 44 13.89 5.37 0.37
C ASP A 44 14.08 3.85 0.41
N ILE A 45 13.39 3.17 1.33
CA ILE A 45 13.37 1.71 1.46
C ILE A 45 11.99 1.15 1.11
N THR A 46 11.96 -0.14 0.80
CA THR A 46 10.71 -0.90 0.67
C THR A 46 10.49 -1.73 1.93
N PHE A 47 9.34 -1.57 2.57
CA PHE A 47 8.95 -2.39 3.71
C PHE A 47 8.43 -3.76 3.24
N PRO A 48 8.56 -4.82 4.07
CA PRO A 48 7.93 -6.10 3.76
C PRO A 48 6.40 -5.94 3.63
N SER A 49 5.79 -6.83 2.87
CA SER A 49 4.32 -6.90 2.82
C SER A 49 3.76 -7.23 4.20
N ASN A 50 2.63 -6.61 4.56
CA ASN A 50 1.93 -6.87 5.82
C ASN A 50 0.50 -7.33 5.50
N ASN A 51 0.13 -8.53 5.94
CA ASN A 51 -1.19 -9.12 5.68
C ASN A 51 -1.62 -9.09 4.20
N GLY A 52 -0.66 -9.31 3.28
CA GLY A 52 -0.90 -9.28 1.83
C GLY A 52 -0.89 -7.87 1.21
N ILE A 53 -0.92 -6.81 2.02
CA ILE A 53 -0.80 -5.41 1.57
C ILE A 53 0.66 -5.13 1.23
N GLN A 54 0.90 -4.66 0.01
CA GLN A 54 2.24 -4.36 -0.49
C GLN A 54 2.69 -2.97 -0.01
N HIS A 55 3.99 -2.79 0.17
CA HIS A 55 4.59 -1.46 0.25
C HIS A 55 5.22 -1.11 -1.11
N LEU A 56 5.04 0.13 -1.56
CA LEU A 56 5.65 0.63 -2.78
C LEU A 56 6.16 2.05 -2.58
N GLN A 57 7.32 2.34 -3.14
CA GLN A 57 7.84 3.71 -3.18
C GLN A 57 7.06 4.51 -4.22
N ALA A 58 6.72 5.76 -3.95
CA ALA A 58 5.85 6.56 -4.82
C ALA A 58 6.37 6.71 -6.25
N TRP A 59 7.69 6.82 -6.43
CA TRP A 59 8.31 6.90 -7.76
C TRP A 59 8.23 5.60 -8.56
N LYS A 60 7.90 4.46 -7.94
CA LYS A 60 7.65 3.17 -8.61
C LYS A 60 6.18 2.94 -8.93
N LEU A 61 5.27 3.80 -8.47
CA LEU A 61 3.83 3.66 -8.72
C LEU A 61 3.46 3.64 -10.21
N PRO A 62 4.05 4.47 -11.09
CA PRO A 62 3.75 4.43 -12.52
C PRO A 62 4.08 3.10 -13.20
N GLU A 63 4.99 2.30 -12.64
CA GLU A 63 5.35 0.97 -13.17
C GLU A 63 4.34 -0.11 -12.77
N ARG A 64 3.45 0.19 -11.80
CA ARG A 64 2.48 -0.75 -11.23
C ARG A 64 1.04 -0.55 -11.70
N LEU A 65 0.70 0.65 -12.16
CA LEU A 65 -0.62 1.02 -12.68
C LEU A 65 -0.70 0.75 -14.18
#